data_AF-A0A2Z2ML26-F1
#
_entry.id   AF-A0A2Z2ML26-F1
#
_cell.length_a   1.000
_cell.length_b   1.000
_cell.length_c   1.000
_cell.angle_alpha   90.00
_cell.angle_beta   90.00
_cell.angle_gamma   90.00
#
_symmetry.space_group_name_H-M   'P 1'
#
loop_
_entity.id
_entity.type
_entity.pdbx_description
1 polymer ?
#
loop_
_entity_poly.entity_id
_entity_poly.type
_entity_poly.pdbx_seq_one_letter_code
_entity_poly.pdbx_strand_id
1 'polypeptide(L)'
;MQLPDKSPLMENVVVVSAGELKELLQKALSQGSGAFLKIFAKDGGGKYYITVLLDRSKVLAAECLVVDTKKNLSGEEAIRVLKSFIGKPLVVDVYDLDELELKLSVADNVDAYAQTPKTPLEELFGAREEGPPAKPPAKPAEEKPVEEKPPAKEATTVAATAGATVATQQAVQTPEPQAVVVEKPKPAPAGKPEVVVNLTGGSIPERAFQAYAEALLKEAKRIKGLTINKVEFDANVGEGVVYLNVHVYGNSTGSSRDIEVAEKRMLHAVSKYAPILLREAEIKPIIKDVSVIIDGQEIKPQEIVDKDKKKTANVTKDGKIVLSVLEDVWPYFSAFARTVITEIESAGIKVDKAHFDVKGRKEFEINLDMVAEATNLTEDAIQRIAKDVVGRHARELGRTLKRYITVHNINVELVRKAAPSTAQTAPVGVETSGKAAEILAKKELLEKEVEQLLKQAGIDELSVLTEEKKKESEETMLRSRIEPAVETLKNRVHAELKLVPRVTFKWLKLNHEVKGSTVYVDIEASFLRESVGGLFGSFSGVSDEKIKQDIAATVQRVIKEVSREYGISMNLRRLNVILR
;
A
#
# COMPACT_ATOMS: atom_id res chain seq x y z
N MET A 1 -11.23 21.88 -9.61
CA MET A 1 -10.90 20.91 -8.54
C MET A 1 -11.10 21.59 -7.19
N GLN A 2 -11.48 20.83 -6.16
CA GLN A 2 -11.42 21.27 -4.77
C GLN A 2 -9.95 21.43 -4.37
N LEU A 3 -9.62 22.55 -3.72
CA LEU A 3 -8.29 22.83 -3.18
C LEU A 3 -8.03 22.03 -1.90
N PRO A 4 -6.77 21.75 -1.54
CA PRO A 4 -6.42 21.27 -0.21
C PRO A 4 -6.77 22.30 0.86
N ASP A 5 -7.25 21.87 2.04
CA ASP A 5 -7.48 22.74 3.22
C ASP A 5 -6.15 23.08 3.93
N LYS A 6 -5.20 23.65 3.18
CA LYS A 6 -3.82 23.95 3.58
C LYS A 6 -3.37 25.28 2.97
N SER A 7 -2.48 26.01 3.65
CA SER A 7 -1.78 27.16 3.04
C SER A 7 -0.86 26.70 1.89
N PRO A 8 -0.74 27.46 0.79
CA PRO A 8 0.26 27.16 -0.23
C PRO A 8 1.68 27.26 0.33
N LEU A 9 2.56 26.37 -0.13
CA LEU A 9 4.00 26.42 0.12
C LEU A 9 4.63 27.65 -0.55
N MET A 10 4.13 28.00 -1.75
CA MET A 10 4.53 29.16 -2.53
C MET A 10 3.30 29.71 -3.24
N GLU A 11 3.00 31.01 -3.09
CA GLU A 11 1.80 31.65 -3.65
C GLU A 11 2.18 32.74 -4.66
N ASN A 12 1.35 32.92 -5.69
CA ASN A 12 1.49 33.93 -6.75
C ASN A 12 2.87 33.93 -7.44
N VAL A 13 3.54 32.78 -7.54
CA VAL A 13 4.89 32.69 -8.13
C VAL A 13 4.79 32.95 -9.63
N VAL A 14 5.45 33.99 -10.12
CA VAL A 14 5.56 34.25 -11.56
C VAL A 14 6.62 33.32 -12.13
N VAL A 15 6.24 32.58 -13.16
CA VAL A 15 7.05 31.55 -13.84
C VAL A 15 7.12 31.93 -15.31
N VAL A 16 8.31 32.23 -15.82
CA VAL A 16 8.51 32.66 -17.22
C VAL A 16 9.09 31.57 -18.13
N SER A 17 9.65 30.50 -17.56
CA SER A 17 10.18 29.36 -18.33
C SER A 17 9.66 27.99 -17.87
N ALA A 18 9.81 27.00 -18.75
CA ALA A 18 9.52 25.60 -18.44
C ALA A 18 10.49 25.02 -17.38
N GLY A 19 11.69 25.57 -17.25
CA GLY A 19 12.68 25.18 -16.24
C GLY A 19 12.23 25.57 -14.84
N GLU A 20 11.86 26.84 -14.64
CA GLU A 20 11.32 27.34 -13.37
C GLU A 20 10.09 26.54 -12.89
N LEU A 21 9.15 26.21 -13.80
CA LEU A 21 7.98 25.40 -13.45
C LEU A 21 8.37 24.01 -12.93
N LYS A 22 9.40 23.41 -13.55
CA LYS A 22 9.94 22.10 -13.16
C LYS A 22 10.70 22.16 -11.83
N GLU A 23 11.48 23.23 -11.59
CA GLU A 23 12.19 23.45 -10.32
C GLU A 23 11.24 23.66 -9.15
N LEU A 24 10.17 24.46 -9.33
CA LEU A 24 9.12 24.66 -8.32
C LEU A 24 8.40 23.35 -7.98
N LEU A 25 8.09 22.54 -9.00
CA LEU A 25 7.54 21.19 -8.81
C LEU A 25 8.51 20.26 -8.07
N GLN A 26 9.79 20.23 -8.46
CA GLN A 26 10.80 19.41 -7.79
C GLN A 26 10.97 19.83 -6.33
N LYS A 27 10.93 21.13 -6.02
CA LYS A 27 10.98 21.65 -4.65
C LYS A 27 9.78 21.14 -3.83
N ALA A 28 8.55 21.28 -4.31
CA ALA A 28 7.38 20.76 -3.60
C ALA A 28 7.40 19.22 -3.44
N LEU A 29 7.77 18.50 -4.50
CA LEU A 29 7.87 17.02 -4.50
C LEU A 29 9.05 16.48 -3.65
N SER A 30 10.01 17.33 -3.28
CA SER A 30 11.07 17.02 -2.31
C SER A 30 10.61 17.13 -0.84
N GLN A 31 9.60 17.95 -0.57
CA GLN A 31 9.04 18.17 0.77
C GLN A 31 7.81 17.28 1.02
N GLY A 32 6.95 17.11 0.01
CA GLY A 32 5.78 16.25 0.04
C GLY A 32 5.96 14.88 -0.63
N SER A 33 4.91 14.07 -0.60
CA SER A 33 4.73 12.86 -1.42
C SER A 33 4.05 13.15 -2.77
N GLY A 34 3.37 14.29 -2.87
CA GLY A 34 2.82 14.86 -4.10
C GLY A 34 2.74 16.38 -4.03
N ALA A 35 2.12 16.99 -5.03
CA ALA A 35 1.91 18.43 -5.11
C ALA A 35 0.56 18.78 -5.76
N PHE A 36 -0.10 19.84 -5.27
CA PHE A 36 -1.20 20.51 -5.96
C PHE A 36 -0.67 21.81 -6.57
N LEU A 37 -1.02 22.08 -7.82
CA LEU A 37 -0.76 23.36 -8.51
C LEU A 37 -2.09 24.05 -8.84
N LYS A 38 -2.15 25.35 -8.58
CA LYS A 38 -3.17 26.26 -9.09
C LYS A 38 -2.48 27.28 -9.98
N ILE A 39 -2.64 27.11 -11.29
CA ILE A 39 -1.95 27.88 -12.33
C ILE A 39 -2.96 28.85 -12.94
N PHE A 40 -2.65 30.14 -12.92
CA PHE A 40 -3.32 31.14 -13.74
C PHE A 40 -2.49 31.41 -14.99
N ALA A 41 -3.13 31.29 -16.15
CA ALA A 41 -2.53 31.51 -17.46
C ALA A 41 -3.39 32.45 -18.32
N LYS A 42 -2.75 33.16 -19.25
CA LYS A 42 -3.43 34.05 -20.20
C LYS A 42 -2.71 34.02 -21.54
N ASP A 43 -3.48 34.01 -22.62
CA ASP A 43 -2.99 34.31 -23.97
C ASP A 43 -3.97 35.24 -24.73
N GLY A 44 -3.95 35.21 -26.06
CA GLY A 44 -4.88 35.96 -26.91
C GLY A 44 -6.25 35.29 -27.10
N GLY A 45 -6.41 34.03 -26.69
CA GLY A 45 -7.67 33.29 -26.71
C GLY A 45 -8.49 33.41 -25.41
N GLY A 46 -7.82 33.66 -24.28
CA GLY A 46 -8.51 33.96 -23.02
C GLY A 46 -7.65 33.90 -21.76
N LYS A 47 -8.32 33.84 -20.61
CA LYS A 47 -7.79 33.55 -19.28
C LYS A 47 -8.16 32.13 -18.86
N TYR A 48 -7.23 31.45 -18.20
CA TYR A 48 -7.36 30.04 -17.83
C TYR A 48 -6.94 29.85 -16.38
N TYR A 49 -7.75 29.15 -15.59
CA TYR A 49 -7.35 28.60 -14.29
C TYR A 49 -7.20 27.09 -14.42
N ILE A 50 -5.96 26.61 -14.35
CA ILE A 50 -5.62 25.19 -14.47
C ILE A 50 -5.25 24.68 -13.07
N THR A 51 -6.00 23.70 -12.56
CA THR A 51 -5.69 22.99 -11.32
C THR A 51 -5.15 21.62 -11.63
N VAL A 52 -4.02 21.26 -11.02
CA VAL A 52 -3.28 20.02 -11.32
C VAL A 52 -2.87 19.35 -10.02
N LEU A 53 -3.07 18.04 -9.91
CA LEU A 53 -2.61 17.22 -8.80
C LEU A 53 -1.63 16.18 -9.33
N LEU A 54 -0.46 16.06 -8.69
CA LEU A 54 0.67 15.27 -9.18
C LEU A 54 1.29 14.45 -8.04
N ASP A 55 1.87 13.30 -8.38
CA ASP A 55 2.84 12.60 -7.52
C ASP A 55 4.28 12.81 -8.05
N ARG A 56 5.26 12.16 -7.42
CA ARG A 56 6.68 12.24 -7.79
C ARG A 56 7.04 11.74 -9.19
N SER A 57 6.09 11.18 -9.95
CA SER A 57 6.30 10.54 -11.26
C SER A 57 5.34 11.00 -12.36
N LYS A 58 4.12 11.46 -12.03
CA LYS A 58 3.04 11.67 -13.01
C LYS A 58 1.97 12.66 -12.54
N VAL A 59 1.20 13.16 -13.50
CA VAL A 59 -0.08 13.83 -13.23
C VAL A 59 -1.11 12.80 -12.75
N LEU A 60 -1.79 13.10 -11.65
CA LEU A 60 -2.89 12.31 -11.10
C LEU A 60 -4.25 12.85 -11.54
N ALA A 61 -4.46 14.17 -11.47
CA ALA A 61 -5.69 14.83 -11.87
C ALA A 61 -5.41 16.21 -12.49
N ALA A 62 -6.21 16.62 -13.49
CA ALA A 62 -6.14 17.93 -14.10
C ALA A 62 -7.54 18.46 -14.48
N GLU A 63 -7.79 19.73 -14.18
CA GLU A 63 -8.93 20.50 -14.67
C GLU A 63 -8.47 21.89 -15.13
N CYS A 64 -9.19 22.46 -16.09
CA CYS A 64 -8.96 23.81 -16.59
C CYS A 64 -10.30 24.53 -16.78
N LEU A 65 -10.54 25.57 -15.99
CA LEU A 65 -11.63 26.52 -16.20
C LEU A 65 -11.16 27.60 -17.19
N VAL A 66 -11.75 27.61 -18.38
CA VAL A 66 -11.64 28.72 -19.33
C VAL A 66 -12.56 29.84 -18.84
N VAL A 67 -12.01 30.95 -18.37
CA VAL A 67 -12.76 31.96 -17.60
C VAL A 67 -13.79 32.67 -18.48
N ASP A 68 -13.38 33.08 -19.68
CA ASP A 68 -14.19 33.97 -20.54
C ASP A 68 -15.39 33.23 -21.18
N THR A 69 -15.31 31.91 -21.36
CA THR A 69 -16.42 31.05 -21.82
C THR A 69 -17.11 30.27 -20.69
N LYS A 70 -16.55 30.32 -19.48
CA LYS A 70 -16.91 29.48 -18.32
C LYS A 70 -16.92 27.96 -18.62
N LYS A 71 -16.21 27.49 -19.67
CA LYS A 71 -16.10 26.06 -19.98
C LYS A 71 -15.09 25.41 -19.04
N ASN A 72 -15.53 24.42 -18.29
CA ASN A 72 -14.63 23.47 -17.62
C ASN A 72 -14.14 22.44 -18.63
N LEU A 73 -12.83 22.22 -18.64
CA LEU A 73 -12.13 21.14 -19.32
C LEU A 73 -11.52 20.23 -18.25
N SER A 74 -11.46 18.94 -18.51
CA SER A 74 -10.96 17.94 -17.54
C SER A 74 -10.09 16.90 -18.23
N GLY A 75 -9.17 16.33 -17.47
CA GLY A 75 -8.29 15.25 -17.92
C GLY A 75 -7.41 15.62 -19.11
N GLU A 76 -7.51 14.86 -20.19
CA GLU A 76 -6.64 15.03 -21.36
C GLU A 76 -6.78 16.42 -22.02
N GLU A 77 -8.00 16.99 -22.08
CA GLU A 77 -8.19 18.36 -22.57
C GLU A 77 -7.46 19.39 -21.68
N ALA A 78 -7.50 19.21 -20.36
CA ALA A 78 -6.82 20.09 -19.41
C ALA A 78 -5.29 19.95 -19.48
N ILE A 79 -4.76 18.73 -19.61
CA ILE A 79 -3.33 18.48 -19.84
C ILE A 79 -2.87 19.09 -21.17
N ARG A 80 -3.67 18.97 -22.23
CA ARG A 80 -3.35 19.55 -23.55
C ARG A 80 -3.29 21.07 -23.50
N VAL A 81 -4.19 21.72 -22.76
CA VAL A 81 -4.14 23.17 -22.52
C VAL A 81 -2.89 23.52 -21.71
N LEU A 82 -2.61 22.81 -20.62
CA LEU A 82 -1.39 23.00 -19.80
C LEU A 82 -0.10 22.89 -20.62
N LYS A 83 0.05 21.85 -21.45
CA LYS A 83 1.21 21.69 -22.35
C LYS A 83 1.35 22.84 -23.37
N SER A 84 0.28 23.56 -23.69
CA SER A 84 0.34 24.75 -24.56
C SER A 84 0.76 26.03 -23.82
N PHE A 85 0.84 25.98 -22.49
CA PHE A 85 1.21 27.07 -21.59
C PHE A 85 2.59 26.91 -20.93
N ILE A 86 3.13 25.69 -20.87
CA ILE A 86 4.52 25.44 -20.45
C ILE A 86 5.49 26.23 -21.35
N GLY A 87 6.39 27.00 -20.76
CA GLY A 87 7.33 27.88 -21.48
C GLY A 87 6.79 29.27 -21.83
N LYS A 88 5.60 29.64 -21.35
CA LYS A 88 5.08 31.03 -21.35
C LYS A 88 5.07 31.59 -19.92
N PRO A 89 4.87 32.92 -19.75
CA PRO A 89 4.57 33.51 -18.44
C PRO A 89 3.28 32.96 -17.82
N LEU A 90 3.39 32.46 -16.59
CA LEU A 90 2.33 31.90 -15.76
C LEU A 90 2.41 32.48 -14.34
N VAL A 91 1.30 32.43 -13.60
CA VAL A 91 1.28 32.65 -12.15
C VAL A 91 0.86 31.34 -11.48
N VAL A 92 1.63 30.86 -10.51
CA VAL A 92 1.46 29.53 -9.93
C VAL A 92 1.42 29.60 -8.40
N ASP A 93 0.38 29.03 -7.82
CA ASP A 93 0.36 28.62 -6.42
C ASP A 93 0.70 27.13 -6.33
N VAL A 94 1.58 26.80 -5.40
CA VAL A 94 2.14 25.47 -5.19
C VAL A 94 1.84 25.03 -3.76
N TYR A 95 1.22 23.87 -3.60
CA TYR A 95 0.96 23.23 -2.32
C TYR A 95 1.72 21.90 -2.29
N ASP A 96 2.58 21.70 -1.30
CA ASP A 96 3.12 20.37 -0.98
C ASP A 96 2.00 19.51 -0.38
N LEU A 97 2.01 18.21 -0.64
CA LEU A 97 1.06 17.26 -0.07
C LEU A 97 1.79 16.03 0.49
N ASP A 98 1.54 15.68 1.75
CA ASP A 98 2.01 14.43 2.34
C ASP A 98 1.25 13.18 1.80
N GLU A 99 1.52 11.98 2.33
CA GLU A 99 0.86 10.74 1.87
C GLU A 99 -0.66 10.74 2.12
N LEU A 100 -1.14 11.45 3.13
CA LEU A 100 -2.55 11.56 3.52
C LEU A 100 -3.25 12.71 2.80
N GLU A 101 -2.63 13.89 2.76
CA GLU A 101 -3.10 15.08 2.03
C GLU A 101 -3.23 14.80 0.53
N LEU A 102 -2.30 14.04 -0.06
CA LEU A 102 -2.37 13.58 -1.45
C LEU A 102 -3.57 12.65 -1.67
N LYS A 103 -3.84 11.75 -0.73
CA LYS A 103 -4.97 10.81 -0.80
C LYS A 103 -6.32 11.50 -0.64
N LEU A 104 -6.42 12.46 0.28
CA LEU A 104 -7.59 13.32 0.43
C LEU A 104 -7.81 14.16 -0.83
N SER A 105 -6.76 14.79 -1.35
CA SER A 105 -6.81 15.58 -2.60
C SER A 105 -7.24 14.76 -3.82
N VAL A 106 -6.88 13.47 -3.89
CA VAL A 106 -7.40 12.53 -4.91
C VAL A 106 -8.87 12.19 -4.67
N ALA A 107 -9.28 11.92 -3.42
CA ALA A 107 -10.66 11.56 -3.08
C ALA A 107 -11.66 12.70 -3.33
N ASP A 108 -11.32 13.92 -2.94
CA ASP A 108 -12.16 15.10 -3.16
C ASP A 108 -12.14 15.57 -4.63
N ASN A 109 -11.31 14.96 -5.49
CA ASN A 109 -11.20 15.24 -6.94
C ASN A 109 -11.30 13.97 -7.82
N VAL A 110 -12.08 12.96 -7.40
CA VAL A 110 -12.21 11.68 -8.12
C VAL A 110 -12.62 11.83 -9.59
N ASP A 111 -13.47 12.81 -9.94
CA ASP A 111 -13.95 12.99 -11.32
C ASP A 111 -12.80 13.37 -12.25
N ALA A 112 -12.02 14.39 -11.86
CA ALA A 112 -10.80 14.79 -12.53
C ALA A 112 -9.80 13.62 -12.57
N TYR A 113 -9.58 12.93 -11.45
CA TYR A 113 -8.67 11.78 -11.37
C TYR A 113 -9.07 10.64 -12.33
N ALA A 114 -10.36 10.34 -12.47
CA ALA A 114 -10.87 9.28 -13.34
C ALA A 114 -10.84 9.65 -14.83
N GLN A 115 -10.85 10.94 -15.15
CA GLN A 115 -10.78 11.46 -16.53
C GLN A 115 -9.34 11.79 -16.98
N THR A 116 -8.41 11.94 -16.03
CA THR A 116 -7.03 12.35 -16.32
C THR A 116 -6.14 11.17 -16.71
N PRO A 117 -5.56 11.15 -17.93
CA PRO A 117 -4.54 10.18 -18.27
C PRO A 117 -3.31 10.37 -17.37
N LYS A 118 -2.66 9.28 -17.00
CA LYS A 118 -1.59 9.26 -15.99
C LYS A 118 -0.23 9.61 -16.60
N THR A 119 -0.19 10.75 -17.30
CA THR A 119 0.95 11.32 -18.02
C THR A 119 2.16 11.50 -17.11
N PRO A 120 3.32 10.91 -17.42
CA PRO A 120 4.57 11.12 -16.69
C PRO A 120 5.01 12.58 -16.68
N LEU A 121 5.76 13.00 -15.66
CA LEU A 121 6.30 14.37 -15.58
C LEU A 121 7.26 14.66 -16.74
N GLU A 122 8.03 13.66 -17.17
CA GLU A 122 8.94 13.74 -18.33
C GLU A 122 8.18 14.01 -19.63
N GLU A 123 6.97 13.46 -19.77
CA GLU A 123 6.10 13.66 -20.92
C GLU A 123 5.30 14.97 -20.83
N LEU A 124 5.08 15.49 -19.62
CA LEU A 124 4.50 16.82 -19.39
C LEU A 124 5.48 17.94 -19.77
N PHE A 125 6.76 17.80 -19.41
CA PHE A 125 7.84 18.74 -19.74
C PHE A 125 8.62 18.38 -21.01
N GLY A 126 8.18 17.35 -21.76
CA GLY A 126 8.82 16.91 -22.99
C GLY A 126 8.82 18.01 -24.05
N ALA A 127 9.98 18.23 -24.67
CA ALA A 127 10.16 19.30 -25.64
C ALA A 127 9.21 19.14 -26.84
N ARG A 128 8.58 20.25 -27.23
CA ARG A 128 7.80 20.34 -28.46
C ARG A 128 8.77 20.53 -29.63
N GLU A 129 8.93 19.52 -30.47
CA GLU A 129 9.52 19.75 -31.79
C GLU A 129 8.56 20.63 -32.60
N GLU A 130 8.91 21.91 -32.76
CA GLU A 130 8.13 22.87 -33.54
C GLU A 130 8.37 22.69 -35.05
N GLY A 131 7.89 21.56 -35.57
CA GLY A 131 7.59 21.43 -37.00
C GLY A 131 6.53 22.46 -37.41
N PRO A 132 6.73 23.27 -38.46
CA PRO A 132 5.74 24.24 -38.92
C PRO A 132 4.40 23.58 -39.26
N PRO A 133 3.26 24.26 -39.04
CA PRO A 133 1.95 23.69 -39.34
C PRO A 133 1.83 23.37 -40.83
N ALA A 134 1.69 22.09 -41.16
CA ALA A 134 1.40 21.66 -42.52
C ALA A 134 0.13 22.36 -43.02
N LYS A 135 0.23 23.05 -44.16
CA LYS A 135 -0.91 23.76 -44.77
C LYS A 135 -2.06 22.75 -44.97
N PRO A 136 -3.33 23.14 -44.70
CA PRO A 136 -4.46 22.35 -45.16
C PRO A 136 -4.38 22.25 -46.70
N PRO A 137 -4.54 21.05 -47.29
CA PRO A 137 -4.55 20.92 -48.74
C PRO A 137 -5.71 21.74 -49.32
N ALA A 138 -5.41 22.57 -50.32
CA ALA A 138 -6.40 23.43 -50.94
C ALA A 138 -7.44 22.60 -51.70
N LYS A 139 -8.68 23.11 -51.76
CA LYS A 139 -9.67 22.64 -52.76
C LYS A 139 -9.18 22.99 -54.16
N PRO A 140 -9.39 22.09 -55.13
CA PRO A 140 -9.78 22.47 -56.48
C PRO A 140 -11.31 22.64 -56.54
N ALA A 141 -11.76 23.79 -57.03
CA ALA A 141 -12.80 23.80 -58.08
C ALA A 141 -12.05 23.60 -59.43
N GLU A 142 -12.66 23.37 -60.60
CA GLU A 142 -14.06 23.36 -61.04
C GLU A 142 -14.49 21.90 -61.44
N GLU A 143 -15.65 21.54 -62.03
CA GLU A 143 -16.56 22.25 -62.94
C GLU A 143 -17.98 21.64 -62.97
N LYS A 144 -18.95 22.35 -63.56
CA LYS A 144 -20.30 21.84 -63.92
C LYS A 144 -20.60 22.14 -65.39
N PRO A 145 -21.35 21.27 -66.08
CA PRO A 145 -22.70 21.63 -66.59
C PRO A 145 -23.79 20.70 -65.99
N VAL A 146 -25.04 21.10 -65.68
CA VAL A 146 -26.16 21.75 -66.45
C VAL A 146 -27.00 20.72 -67.25
N GLU A 147 -28.34 20.72 -67.24
CA GLU A 147 -29.32 21.50 -66.43
C GLU A 147 -30.08 20.62 -65.40
N GLU A 148 -31.40 20.33 -65.32
CA GLU A 148 -32.67 20.67 -66.03
C GLU A 148 -33.83 20.67 -64.96
N LYS A 149 -35.12 20.86 -65.32
CA LYS A 149 -36.17 21.39 -64.41
C LYS A 149 -37.49 20.57 -64.26
N PRO A 150 -38.38 20.93 -63.30
CA PRO A 150 -39.61 20.20 -62.89
C PRO A 150 -40.87 20.62 -63.73
N PRO A 151 -42.20 20.38 -63.41
CA PRO A 151 -42.84 20.10 -62.10
C PRO A 151 -44.22 19.36 -61.98
N ALA A 152 -44.71 19.29 -60.72
CA ALA A 152 -46.09 19.57 -60.24
C ALA A 152 -47.18 18.47 -60.06
N LYS A 153 -47.85 18.54 -58.88
CA LYS A 153 -49.25 18.15 -58.51
C LYS A 153 -49.61 16.65 -58.55
N GLU A 154 -50.69 16.13 -57.94
CA GLU A 154 -51.91 16.67 -57.24
C GLU A 154 -52.20 15.80 -55.96
N ALA A 155 -52.86 16.28 -54.88
CA ALA A 155 -54.31 16.16 -54.51
C ALA A 155 -54.98 14.75 -54.58
N THR A 156 -55.98 14.31 -53.80
CA THR A 156 -56.60 14.63 -52.47
C THR A 156 -57.76 13.62 -52.21
N THR A 157 -57.99 13.08 -50.98
CA THR A 157 -59.31 12.67 -50.38
C THR A 157 -59.15 12.01 -48.99
N VAL A 158 -59.80 12.47 -47.88
CA VAL A 158 -61.05 12.00 -47.17
C VAL A 158 -61.22 10.47 -46.95
N ALA A 159 -61.76 9.90 -45.85
CA ALA A 159 -62.51 10.41 -44.65
C ALA A 159 -62.26 9.51 -43.38
N ALA A 160 -62.35 9.94 -42.11
CA ALA A 160 -63.53 10.09 -41.19
C ALA A 160 -64.23 8.76 -40.78
N THR A 161 -64.75 8.48 -39.55
CA THR A 161 -64.83 9.17 -38.22
C THR A 161 -65.37 8.23 -37.11
N ALA A 162 -65.32 8.65 -35.82
CA ALA A 162 -65.98 8.07 -34.60
C ALA A 162 -65.44 6.71 -34.08
N GLY A 163 -65.52 6.32 -32.78
CA GLY A 163 -66.08 6.93 -31.55
C GLY A 163 -67.34 6.19 -31.06
N ALA A 164 -67.63 5.88 -29.79
CA ALA A 164 -67.01 6.00 -28.45
C ALA A 164 -68.03 5.37 -27.43
N THR A 165 -67.73 5.26 -26.12
CA THR A 165 -68.70 4.94 -25.00
C THR A 165 -69.30 3.50 -24.95
N VAL A 166 -69.84 2.91 -23.86
CA VAL A 166 -69.78 3.13 -22.37
C VAL A 166 -70.18 1.85 -21.57
N ALA A 167 -69.45 1.57 -20.48
CA ALA A 167 -69.79 0.90 -19.19
C ALA A 167 -70.55 -0.45 -18.97
N THR A 168 -70.21 -1.04 -17.80
CA THR A 168 -71.04 -1.68 -16.73
C THR A 168 -71.25 -3.22 -16.58
N GLN A 169 -71.11 -3.64 -15.30
CA GLN A 169 -71.75 -4.77 -14.57
C GLN A 169 -71.29 -6.22 -14.91
N GLN A 170 -70.65 -6.95 -13.97
CA GLN A 170 -71.17 -7.78 -12.83
C GLN A 170 -71.49 -9.24 -13.24
N ALA A 171 -71.47 -10.27 -12.38
CA ALA A 171 -70.68 -10.58 -11.17
C ALA A 171 -71.05 -12.01 -10.70
N VAL A 172 -70.08 -12.87 -10.36
CA VAL A 172 -70.31 -14.16 -9.65
C VAL A 172 -69.16 -14.44 -8.67
N GLN A 173 -69.49 -14.92 -7.47
CA GLN A 173 -68.56 -15.25 -6.37
C GLN A 173 -68.23 -16.77 -6.38
N THR A 174 -67.17 -17.28 -5.74
CA THR A 174 -67.19 -17.86 -4.36
C THR A 174 -66.03 -18.87 -4.27
N PRO A 175 -65.37 -19.20 -3.12
CA PRO A 175 -65.15 -18.48 -1.86
C PRO A 175 -63.64 -18.23 -1.55
N GLU A 176 -63.34 -17.60 -0.41
CA GLU A 176 -62.02 -17.68 0.24
C GLU A 176 -61.79 -19.06 0.92
N PRO A 177 -60.55 -19.36 1.38
CA PRO A 177 -60.29 -19.11 2.80
C PRO A 177 -58.97 -18.38 3.12
N GLN A 178 -59.12 -17.29 3.87
CA GLN A 178 -58.24 -16.76 4.92
C GLN A 178 -56.80 -16.31 4.57
N ALA A 179 -56.53 -15.05 4.90
CA ALA A 179 -55.23 -14.40 4.71
C ALA A 179 -54.20 -14.76 5.79
N VAL A 180 -52.93 -14.80 5.39
CA VAL A 180 -51.84 -14.27 6.21
C VAL A 180 -51.51 -12.89 5.65
N VAL A 181 -51.56 -11.85 6.48
CA VAL A 181 -51.36 -10.46 6.04
C VAL A 181 -49.88 -10.20 5.79
N VAL A 182 -49.48 -10.27 4.52
CA VAL A 182 -48.27 -9.58 4.07
C VAL A 182 -48.67 -8.14 3.78
N GLU A 183 -48.39 -7.23 4.72
CA GLU A 183 -48.47 -5.80 4.44
C GLU A 183 -47.51 -5.48 3.29
N LYS A 184 -48.05 -5.02 2.16
CA LYS A 184 -47.24 -4.29 1.18
C LYS A 184 -46.89 -2.95 1.82
N PRO A 185 -45.59 -2.59 1.97
CA PRO A 185 -45.23 -1.23 2.35
C PRO A 185 -45.81 -0.25 1.33
N LYS A 186 -46.82 0.50 1.77
CA LYS A 186 -47.45 1.57 0.99
C LYS A 186 -46.35 2.60 0.68
N PRO A 187 -46.17 3.07 -0.57
CA PRO A 187 -45.07 3.96 -0.91
C PRO A 187 -45.12 5.22 -0.04
N ALA A 188 -44.11 5.39 0.81
CA ALA A 188 -44.02 6.52 1.72
C ALA A 188 -43.80 7.82 0.92
N PRO A 189 -44.39 8.95 1.36
CA PRO A 189 -44.21 10.23 0.69
C PRO A 189 -42.77 10.75 0.83
N ALA A 190 -42.35 11.63 -0.08
CA ALA A 190 -41.01 12.23 -0.07
C ALA A 190 -40.75 13.04 1.22
N GLY A 191 -40.07 12.45 2.20
CA GLY A 191 -39.94 13.02 3.54
C GLY A 191 -38.91 12.36 4.44
N LYS A 192 -37.62 12.55 4.13
CA LYS A 192 -36.41 11.96 4.77
C LYS A 192 -36.23 10.46 4.49
N PRO A 193 -34.98 9.99 4.25
CA PRO A 193 -34.68 8.57 4.18
C PRO A 193 -34.72 7.89 5.54
N GLU A 194 -35.01 6.60 5.53
CA GLU A 194 -35.11 5.74 6.71
C GLU A 194 -33.71 5.41 7.25
N VAL A 195 -33.53 5.48 8.57
CA VAL A 195 -32.28 5.09 9.24
C VAL A 195 -32.60 4.00 10.26
N VAL A 196 -32.06 2.80 10.03
CA VAL A 196 -32.26 1.63 10.90
C VAL A 196 -30.95 1.32 11.62
N VAL A 197 -31.02 1.04 12.91
CA VAL A 197 -29.86 0.72 13.75
C VAL A 197 -30.15 -0.55 14.53
N ASN A 198 -29.48 -1.65 14.18
CA ASN A 198 -29.61 -2.93 14.84
C ASN A 198 -28.43 -3.09 15.81
N LEU A 199 -28.67 -2.96 17.12
CA LEU A 199 -27.64 -3.12 18.14
C LEU A 199 -27.59 -4.56 18.68
N THR A 200 -26.39 -5.12 18.78
CA THR A 200 -26.09 -6.42 19.44
C THR A 200 -24.89 -6.29 20.36
N GLY A 201 -24.85 -7.04 21.47
CA GLY A 201 -23.73 -7.07 22.41
C GLY A 201 -23.66 -5.92 23.44
N GLY A 202 -24.37 -4.81 23.22
CA GLY A 202 -24.40 -3.67 24.15
C GLY A 202 -25.28 -2.53 23.63
N SER A 203 -25.26 -1.39 24.32
CA SER A 203 -25.98 -0.16 23.93
C SER A 203 -25.01 0.96 23.54
N ILE A 204 -25.42 1.76 22.55
CA ILE A 204 -24.72 2.96 22.07
C ILE A 204 -25.79 4.04 21.87
N PRO A 205 -25.52 5.33 22.16
CA PRO A 205 -26.46 6.40 21.89
C PRO A 205 -26.89 6.44 20.41
N GLU A 206 -28.18 6.24 20.12
CA GLU A 206 -28.74 6.32 18.76
C GLU A 206 -28.39 7.64 18.05
N ARG A 207 -28.27 8.73 18.83
CA ARG A 207 -27.81 10.05 18.37
C ARG A 207 -26.47 10.00 17.63
N ALA A 208 -25.55 9.11 18.01
CA ALA A 208 -24.27 8.96 17.32
C ALA A 208 -24.46 8.35 15.91
N PHE A 209 -25.32 7.35 15.78
CA PHE A 209 -25.71 6.77 14.48
C PHE A 209 -26.53 7.75 13.63
N GLN A 210 -27.40 8.55 14.24
CA GLN A 210 -28.13 9.62 13.56
C GLN A 210 -27.16 10.69 13.01
N ALA A 211 -26.21 11.16 13.81
CA ALA A 211 -25.20 12.13 13.37
C ALA A 211 -24.28 11.57 12.26
N TYR A 212 -23.95 10.29 12.33
CA TYR A 212 -23.22 9.58 11.27
C TYR A 212 -24.05 9.46 9.98
N ALA A 213 -25.33 9.05 10.09
CA ALA A 213 -26.26 9.01 8.96
C ALA A 213 -26.45 10.39 8.31
N GLU A 214 -26.65 11.45 9.10
CA GLU A 214 -26.77 12.82 8.58
C GLU A 214 -25.53 13.26 7.78
N ALA A 215 -24.32 12.84 8.17
CA ALA A 215 -23.11 13.08 7.40
C ALA A 215 -23.10 12.34 6.06
N LEU A 216 -23.48 11.04 6.04
CA LEU A 216 -23.63 10.27 4.80
C LEU A 216 -24.68 10.87 3.86
N LEU A 217 -25.82 11.31 4.41
CA LEU A 217 -26.91 11.94 3.65
C LEU A 217 -26.54 13.34 3.13
N LYS A 218 -25.69 14.07 3.87
CA LYS A 218 -25.12 15.35 3.42
C LYS A 218 -24.12 15.15 2.27
N GLU A 219 -23.36 14.06 2.30
CA GLU A 219 -22.44 13.71 1.21
C GLU A 219 -23.19 13.20 -0.03
N ALA A 220 -24.21 12.35 0.15
CA ALA A 220 -25.04 11.87 -0.95
C ALA A 220 -25.70 13.01 -1.75
N LYS A 221 -26.13 14.08 -1.08
CA LYS A 221 -26.67 15.30 -1.72
C LYS A 221 -25.66 16.07 -2.60
N ARG A 222 -24.35 15.79 -2.47
CA ARG A 222 -23.28 16.32 -3.33
C ARG A 222 -23.05 15.46 -4.57
N ILE A 223 -23.57 14.23 -4.58
CA ILE A 223 -23.45 13.30 -5.71
C ILE A 223 -24.61 13.57 -6.68
N LYS A 224 -24.26 14.06 -7.88
CA LYS A 224 -25.24 14.50 -8.87
C LYS A 224 -26.16 13.34 -9.29
N GLY A 225 -27.45 13.47 -8.99
CA GLY A 225 -28.49 12.52 -9.41
C GLY A 225 -28.75 11.35 -8.46
N LEU A 226 -28.00 11.23 -7.35
CA LEU A 226 -28.21 10.21 -6.33
C LEU A 226 -29.28 10.64 -5.32
N THR A 227 -30.17 9.71 -4.96
CA THR A 227 -31.07 9.83 -3.81
C THR A 227 -30.93 8.60 -2.92
N ILE A 228 -30.51 8.76 -1.67
CA ILE A 228 -30.56 7.67 -0.67
C ILE A 228 -31.99 7.54 -0.15
N ASN A 229 -32.47 6.31 -0.04
CA ASN A 229 -33.78 5.93 0.46
C ASN A 229 -33.69 5.37 1.89
N LYS A 230 -32.65 4.56 2.17
CA LYS A 230 -32.46 3.89 3.46
C LYS A 230 -30.97 3.74 3.80
N VAL A 231 -30.63 3.82 5.09
CA VAL A 231 -29.32 3.44 5.64
C VAL A 231 -29.55 2.50 6.82
N GLU A 232 -28.95 1.31 6.78
CA GLU A 232 -29.00 0.32 7.85
C GLU A 232 -27.61 0.15 8.47
N PHE A 233 -27.55 0.12 9.80
CA PHE A 233 -26.34 -0.11 10.58
C PHE A 233 -26.52 -1.35 11.45
N ASP A 234 -25.85 -2.45 11.13
CA ASP A 234 -25.74 -3.60 12.03
C ASP A 234 -24.50 -3.43 12.89
N ALA A 235 -24.71 -3.15 14.18
CA ALA A 235 -23.66 -2.84 15.14
C ALA A 235 -23.52 -3.96 16.17
N ASN A 236 -22.32 -4.52 16.27
CA ASN A 236 -21.95 -5.46 17.31
C ASN A 236 -20.96 -4.77 18.26
N VAL A 237 -21.45 -4.44 19.45
CA VAL A 237 -20.76 -3.67 20.48
C VAL A 237 -19.91 -4.60 21.35
N GLY A 238 -18.62 -4.28 21.48
CA GLY A 238 -17.71 -4.90 22.44
C GLY A 238 -17.07 -3.84 23.35
N GLU A 239 -16.12 -4.26 24.18
CA GLU A 239 -15.42 -3.37 25.10
C GLU A 239 -14.59 -2.31 24.33
N GLY A 240 -15.07 -1.06 24.33
CA GLY A 240 -14.42 0.10 23.68
C GLY A 240 -14.43 0.11 22.14
N VAL A 241 -15.01 -0.91 21.50
CA VAL A 241 -15.07 -1.04 20.02
C VAL A 241 -16.48 -1.42 19.56
N VAL A 242 -16.89 -0.88 18.41
CA VAL A 242 -18.12 -1.31 17.72
C VAL A 242 -17.77 -1.84 16.34
N TYR A 243 -18.13 -3.09 16.08
CA TYR A 243 -18.02 -3.68 14.76
C TYR A 243 -19.27 -3.35 13.96
N LEU A 244 -19.11 -2.84 12.73
CA LEU A 244 -20.19 -2.29 11.93
C LEU A 244 -20.28 -2.98 10.57
N ASN A 245 -21.47 -3.43 10.20
CA ASN A 245 -21.86 -3.56 8.80
C ASN A 245 -22.71 -2.34 8.45
N VAL A 246 -22.54 -1.80 7.23
CA VAL A 246 -23.28 -0.60 6.78
C VAL A 246 -23.89 -0.87 5.42
N HIS A 247 -25.22 -0.84 5.34
CA HIS A 247 -25.97 -1.10 4.11
C HIS A 247 -26.70 0.18 3.68
N VAL A 248 -26.30 0.74 2.52
CA VAL A 248 -26.84 2.00 1.99
C VAL A 248 -27.66 1.71 0.74
N TYR A 249 -28.94 2.09 0.74
CA TYR A 249 -29.87 1.87 -0.35
C TYR A 249 -30.27 3.19 -0.99
N GLY A 250 -30.17 3.30 -2.31
CA GLY A 250 -30.55 4.50 -3.05
C GLY A 250 -30.98 4.24 -4.49
N ASN A 251 -31.39 5.32 -5.16
CA ASN A 251 -31.72 5.34 -6.58
C ASN A 251 -30.89 6.43 -7.28
N SER A 252 -30.59 6.25 -8.56
CA SER A 252 -29.87 7.20 -9.39
C SER A 252 -30.69 7.64 -10.60
N THR A 253 -30.46 8.88 -11.01
CA THR A 253 -30.96 9.45 -12.28
C THR A 253 -29.85 9.61 -13.33
N GLY A 254 -28.65 9.08 -13.04
CA GLY A 254 -27.50 9.10 -13.93
C GLY A 254 -27.40 7.87 -14.85
N SER A 255 -26.33 7.81 -15.64
CA SER A 255 -25.96 6.62 -16.41
C SER A 255 -25.35 5.53 -15.52
N SER A 256 -25.19 4.32 -16.05
CA SER A 256 -24.49 3.22 -15.34
C SER A 256 -23.09 3.61 -14.84
N ARG A 257 -22.38 4.49 -15.56
CA ARG A 257 -21.08 5.02 -15.11
C ARG A 257 -21.21 6.01 -13.93
N ASP A 258 -22.31 6.76 -13.87
CA ASP A 258 -22.59 7.66 -12.76
C ASP A 258 -23.03 6.87 -11.50
N ILE A 259 -23.72 5.74 -11.68
CA ILE A 259 -24.04 4.77 -10.61
C ILE A 259 -22.74 4.23 -10.00
N GLU A 260 -21.83 3.69 -10.82
CA GLU A 260 -20.50 3.22 -10.35
C GLU A 260 -19.72 4.30 -9.56
N VAL A 261 -19.84 5.57 -9.96
CA VAL A 261 -19.17 6.69 -9.26
C VAL A 261 -19.89 7.03 -7.96
N ALA A 262 -21.23 6.99 -7.93
CA ALA A 262 -22.03 7.18 -6.74
C ALA A 262 -21.77 6.10 -5.68
N GLU A 263 -21.71 4.83 -6.07
CA GLU A 263 -21.33 3.69 -5.22
C GLU A 263 -19.95 3.93 -4.57
N LYS A 264 -18.93 4.19 -5.39
CA LYS A 264 -17.54 4.39 -4.93
C LYS A 264 -17.39 5.60 -4.02
N ARG A 265 -18.14 6.67 -4.26
CA ARG A 265 -18.20 7.84 -3.36
C ARG A 265 -18.91 7.53 -2.05
N MET A 266 -20.01 6.76 -2.06
CA MET A 266 -20.70 6.38 -0.82
C MET A 266 -19.90 5.39 0.03
N LEU A 267 -19.23 4.41 -0.59
CA LEU A 267 -18.27 3.52 0.09
C LEU A 267 -17.14 4.33 0.77
N HIS A 268 -16.65 5.39 0.10
CA HIS A 268 -15.71 6.31 0.71
C HIS A 268 -16.34 7.14 1.83
N ALA A 269 -17.56 7.65 1.68
CA ALA A 269 -18.26 8.44 2.69
C ALA A 269 -18.49 7.65 3.99
N VAL A 270 -18.88 6.37 3.90
CA VAL A 270 -18.94 5.44 5.04
C VAL A 270 -17.60 5.40 5.78
N SER A 271 -16.50 5.18 5.07
CA SER A 271 -15.16 5.19 5.66
C SER A 271 -14.74 6.55 6.24
N LYS A 272 -15.09 7.66 5.56
CA LYS A 272 -14.72 9.05 5.90
C LYS A 272 -15.45 9.53 7.16
N TYR A 273 -16.70 9.11 7.36
CA TYR A 273 -17.56 9.61 8.43
C TYR A 273 -17.75 8.66 9.62
N ALA A 274 -17.36 7.38 9.52
CA ALA A 274 -17.39 6.45 10.65
C ALA A 274 -16.78 7.00 11.96
N PRO A 275 -15.65 7.77 11.96
CA PRO A 275 -15.10 8.37 13.18
C PRO A 275 -16.03 9.32 13.96
N ILE A 276 -17.18 9.72 13.40
CA ILE A 276 -18.24 10.42 14.15
C ILE A 276 -18.70 9.56 15.34
N LEU A 277 -18.80 8.23 15.20
CA LEU A 277 -19.20 7.35 16.30
C LEU A 277 -18.22 7.38 17.48
N LEU A 278 -16.92 7.53 17.21
CA LEU A 278 -15.90 7.71 18.26
C LEU A 278 -16.03 9.07 18.97
N ARG A 279 -16.46 10.13 18.25
CA ARG A 279 -16.63 11.47 18.83
C ARG A 279 -17.94 11.61 19.63
N GLU A 280 -19.04 11.03 19.15
CA GLU A 280 -20.36 11.20 19.75
C GLU A 280 -20.70 10.12 20.80
N ALA A 281 -19.92 9.03 20.87
CA ALA A 281 -20.17 7.91 21.79
C ALA A 281 -18.90 7.26 22.41
N GLU A 282 -17.71 7.85 22.21
CA GLU A 282 -16.40 7.39 22.76
C GLU A 282 -15.98 5.95 22.37
N ILE A 283 -16.70 5.29 21.46
CA ILE A 283 -16.47 3.90 21.04
C ILE A 283 -15.84 3.86 19.64
N LYS A 284 -14.73 3.12 19.49
CA LYS A 284 -14.00 3.05 18.21
C LYS A 284 -14.75 2.22 17.17
N PRO A 285 -15.11 2.77 16.00
CA PRO A 285 -15.74 2.01 14.92
C PRO A 285 -14.74 1.10 14.20
N ILE A 286 -15.17 -0.11 13.88
CA ILE A 286 -14.46 -1.09 13.05
C ILE A 286 -15.43 -1.58 11.98
N ILE A 287 -15.28 -1.08 10.76
CA ILE A 287 -16.11 -1.50 9.62
C ILE A 287 -15.71 -2.95 9.26
N LYS A 288 -16.69 -3.87 9.27
CA LYS A 288 -16.55 -5.27 8.84
C LYS A 288 -17.00 -5.47 7.40
N ASP A 289 -18.15 -4.90 7.05
CA ASP A 289 -18.74 -4.98 5.72
C ASP A 289 -19.39 -3.65 5.32
N VAL A 290 -19.44 -3.36 4.01
CA VAL A 290 -20.18 -2.22 3.46
C VAL A 290 -20.80 -2.63 2.13
N SER A 291 -22.12 -2.56 2.05
CA SER A 291 -22.85 -2.68 0.79
C SER A 291 -23.49 -1.34 0.44
N VAL A 292 -23.34 -0.91 -0.81
CA VAL A 292 -24.06 0.23 -1.38
C VAL A 292 -24.84 -0.31 -2.57
N ILE A 293 -26.16 -0.30 -2.46
CA ILE A 293 -27.08 -0.84 -3.47
C ILE A 293 -27.82 0.34 -4.09
N ILE A 294 -27.55 0.60 -5.36
CA ILE A 294 -28.18 1.68 -6.12
C ILE A 294 -29.01 1.06 -7.27
N ASP A 295 -30.28 1.46 -7.36
CA ASP A 295 -31.26 0.96 -8.35
C ASP A 295 -31.39 -0.57 -8.41
N GLY A 296 -31.09 -1.26 -7.29
CA GLY A 296 -31.18 -2.72 -7.17
C GLY A 296 -30.03 -3.51 -7.79
N GLN A 297 -28.98 -2.84 -8.29
CA GLN A 297 -27.75 -3.53 -8.69
C GLN A 297 -26.83 -3.69 -7.47
N GLU A 298 -26.58 -4.95 -7.07
CA GLU A 298 -25.61 -5.29 -6.03
C GLU A 298 -24.25 -5.61 -6.68
N ILE A 299 -23.50 -4.58 -7.09
CA ILE A 299 -22.09 -4.75 -7.46
C ILE A 299 -21.29 -4.90 -6.16
N LYS A 300 -21.24 -6.13 -5.63
CA LYS A 300 -20.32 -6.46 -4.53
C LYS A 300 -18.90 -6.04 -4.91
N PRO A 301 -18.11 -5.47 -3.97
CA PRO A 301 -16.75 -5.06 -4.26
C PRO A 301 -15.99 -6.19 -4.96
N GLN A 302 -15.39 -5.90 -6.13
CA GLN A 302 -14.68 -6.92 -6.91
C GLN A 302 -13.67 -7.61 -6.00
N GLU A 303 -13.88 -8.92 -5.80
CA GLU A 303 -13.02 -9.75 -4.98
C GLU A 303 -11.58 -9.60 -5.48
N ILE A 304 -10.69 -9.12 -4.60
CA ILE A 304 -9.31 -8.86 -4.96
C ILE A 304 -8.61 -10.21 -5.07
N VAL A 305 -8.72 -10.83 -6.25
CA VAL A 305 -7.89 -11.97 -6.64
C VAL A 305 -6.43 -11.56 -6.40
N ASP A 306 -5.72 -12.30 -5.55
CA ASP A 306 -4.34 -12.02 -5.11
C ASP A 306 -3.31 -12.13 -6.24
N LYS A 307 -3.37 -11.21 -7.20
CA LYS A 307 -2.54 -11.18 -8.42
C LYS A 307 -1.06 -10.79 -8.15
N ASP A 308 -0.67 -10.64 -6.88
CA ASP A 308 0.68 -10.33 -6.42
C ASP A 308 1.23 -11.40 -5.45
N LYS A 309 0.54 -12.55 -5.33
CA LYS A 309 0.99 -13.68 -4.52
C LYS A 309 2.30 -14.27 -5.07
N LYS A 310 3.41 -14.06 -4.35
CA LYS A 310 4.66 -14.78 -4.58
C LYS A 310 4.49 -16.26 -4.22
N LYS A 311 4.94 -17.11 -5.13
CA LYS A 311 5.04 -18.57 -4.99
C LYS A 311 6.52 -18.92 -4.87
N THR A 312 6.88 -19.61 -3.80
CA THR A 312 8.21 -20.18 -3.61
C THR A 312 8.08 -21.70 -3.51
N ALA A 313 8.71 -22.42 -4.43
CA ALA A 313 8.67 -23.88 -4.47
C ALA A 313 9.87 -24.49 -5.21
N ASN A 314 10.04 -25.81 -5.08
CA ASN A 314 11.04 -26.57 -5.82
C ASN A 314 10.59 -26.73 -7.27
N VAL A 315 11.46 -26.38 -8.21
CA VAL A 315 11.24 -26.51 -9.67
C VAL A 315 11.56 -27.93 -10.15
N THR A 316 12.41 -28.65 -9.44
CA THR A 316 12.84 -30.03 -9.75
C THR A 316 12.51 -30.99 -8.60
N LYS A 317 12.29 -32.27 -8.92
CA LYS A 317 11.84 -33.29 -7.95
C LYS A 317 12.91 -33.64 -6.89
N ASP A 318 14.18 -33.39 -7.19
CA ASP A 318 15.33 -33.55 -6.31
C ASP A 318 15.56 -32.35 -5.37
N GLY A 319 14.80 -31.26 -5.54
CA GLY A 319 14.92 -30.06 -4.71
C GLY A 319 16.14 -29.18 -4.96
N LYS A 320 17.00 -29.51 -5.94
CA LYS A 320 18.17 -28.70 -6.32
C LYS A 320 17.80 -27.26 -6.67
N ILE A 321 16.78 -27.10 -7.52
CA ILE A 321 16.37 -25.79 -8.05
C ILE A 321 15.14 -25.30 -7.29
N VAL A 322 15.28 -24.15 -6.63
CA VAL A 322 14.20 -23.43 -5.96
C VAL A 322 13.94 -22.13 -6.71
N LEU A 323 12.66 -21.79 -6.91
CA LEU A 323 12.23 -20.54 -7.54
C LEU A 323 11.27 -19.80 -6.62
N SER A 324 11.45 -18.48 -6.52
CA SER A 324 10.57 -17.52 -5.87
C SER A 324 10.11 -16.49 -6.91
N VAL A 325 8.84 -16.53 -7.32
CA VAL A 325 8.27 -15.61 -8.33
C VAL A 325 6.76 -15.47 -8.15
N LEU A 326 6.14 -14.45 -8.76
CA LEU A 326 4.67 -14.32 -8.82
C LEU A 326 4.01 -15.56 -9.46
N GLU A 327 2.88 -15.99 -8.90
CA GLU A 327 2.20 -17.22 -9.34
C GLU A 327 1.69 -17.16 -10.80
N ASP A 328 1.41 -15.95 -11.33
CA ASP A 328 0.93 -15.74 -12.71
C ASP A 328 1.99 -16.07 -13.79
N VAL A 329 3.27 -15.84 -13.51
CA VAL A 329 4.39 -16.12 -14.43
C VAL A 329 5.21 -17.36 -14.06
N TRP A 330 4.80 -18.09 -13.02
CA TRP A 330 5.46 -19.33 -12.55
C TRP A 330 5.81 -20.33 -13.67
N PRO A 331 4.94 -20.64 -14.66
CA PRO A 331 5.26 -21.61 -15.71
C PRO A 331 6.47 -21.22 -16.56
N TYR A 332 6.63 -19.92 -16.82
CA TYR A 332 7.70 -19.41 -17.67
C TYR A 332 9.05 -19.39 -16.93
N PHE A 333 9.06 -18.87 -15.70
CA PHE A 333 10.28 -18.82 -14.90
C PHE A 333 10.75 -20.19 -14.39
N SER A 334 9.83 -21.15 -14.18
CA SER A 334 10.20 -22.53 -13.84
C SER A 334 10.73 -23.34 -15.02
N ALA A 335 10.33 -23.02 -16.26
CA ALA A 335 11.01 -23.53 -17.46
C ALA A 335 12.41 -22.93 -17.61
N PHE A 336 12.52 -21.59 -17.56
CA PHE A 336 13.78 -20.84 -17.59
C PHE A 336 14.81 -21.37 -16.58
N ALA A 337 14.42 -21.53 -15.31
CA ALA A 337 15.33 -21.97 -14.25
C ALA A 337 15.92 -23.36 -14.49
N ARG A 338 15.16 -24.28 -15.13
CA ARG A 338 15.69 -25.59 -15.54
C ARG A 338 16.73 -25.43 -16.66
N THR A 339 16.37 -24.75 -17.74
CA THR A 339 17.25 -24.58 -18.90
C THR A 339 18.59 -23.93 -18.53
N VAL A 340 18.55 -22.88 -17.70
CA VAL A 340 19.74 -22.18 -17.20
C VAL A 340 20.66 -23.12 -16.42
N ILE A 341 20.14 -23.89 -15.47
CA ILE A 341 20.97 -24.80 -14.66
C ILE A 341 21.49 -25.98 -15.50
N THR A 342 20.69 -26.53 -16.42
CA THR A 342 21.14 -27.59 -17.33
C THR A 342 22.27 -27.09 -18.26
N GLU A 343 22.24 -25.84 -18.72
CA GLU A 343 23.36 -25.28 -19.51
C GLU A 343 24.61 -25.03 -18.67
N ILE A 344 24.46 -24.57 -17.41
CA ILE A 344 25.58 -24.42 -16.46
C ILE A 344 26.21 -25.78 -16.11
N GLU A 345 25.39 -26.82 -15.84
CA GLU A 345 25.88 -28.19 -15.65
C GLU A 345 26.57 -28.73 -16.91
N SER A 346 26.07 -28.39 -18.11
CA SER A 346 26.72 -28.74 -19.39
C SER A 346 28.06 -28.04 -19.63
N ALA A 347 28.33 -26.92 -18.94
CA ALA A 347 29.63 -26.25 -18.94
C ALA A 347 30.65 -26.87 -17.95
N GLY A 348 30.33 -28.01 -17.32
CA GLY A 348 31.21 -28.71 -16.38
C GLY A 348 31.17 -28.17 -14.95
N ILE A 349 30.14 -27.38 -14.61
CA ILE A 349 29.93 -26.80 -13.27
C ILE A 349 28.82 -27.60 -12.58
N LYS A 350 29.17 -28.48 -11.64
CA LYS A 350 28.17 -29.29 -10.94
C LYS A 350 27.40 -28.40 -9.95
N VAL A 351 26.10 -28.25 -10.15
CA VAL A 351 25.23 -27.46 -9.26
C VAL A 351 24.59 -28.36 -8.22
N ASP A 352 24.84 -28.09 -6.95
CA ASP A 352 24.22 -28.81 -5.82
C ASP A 352 22.95 -28.10 -5.33
N LYS A 353 22.89 -26.76 -5.45
CA LYS A 353 21.70 -25.98 -5.12
C LYS A 353 21.66 -24.67 -5.91
N ALA A 354 20.48 -24.28 -6.39
CA ALA A 354 20.25 -22.99 -7.01
C ALA A 354 18.95 -22.37 -6.49
N HIS A 355 18.98 -21.09 -6.11
CA HIS A 355 17.80 -20.29 -5.77
C HIS A 355 17.66 -19.13 -6.75
N PHE A 356 16.52 -19.06 -7.43
CA PHE A 356 16.14 -17.92 -8.26
C PHE A 356 15.11 -17.07 -7.53
N ASP A 357 15.47 -15.88 -7.04
CA ASP A 357 14.48 -14.89 -6.58
C ASP A 357 14.23 -13.84 -7.67
N VAL A 358 13.02 -13.90 -8.22
CA VAL A 358 12.54 -13.01 -9.27
C VAL A 358 11.66 -11.95 -8.63
N LYS A 359 12.12 -10.70 -8.70
CA LYS A 359 11.44 -9.52 -8.15
C LYS A 359 10.78 -8.72 -9.28
N GLY A 360 9.85 -7.83 -8.94
CA GLY A 360 9.13 -7.01 -9.92
C GLY A 360 7.91 -7.71 -10.55
N ARG A 361 7.34 -7.06 -11.57
CA ARG A 361 6.07 -7.46 -12.23
C ARG A 361 5.89 -6.89 -13.63
N LYS A 362 6.08 -5.57 -13.79
CA LYS A 362 6.14 -4.91 -15.12
C LYS A 362 7.48 -5.18 -15.80
N GLU A 363 8.54 -5.02 -15.01
CA GLU A 363 9.90 -5.46 -15.28
C GLU A 363 10.23 -6.53 -14.24
N PHE A 364 11.12 -7.47 -14.58
CA PHE A 364 11.55 -8.55 -13.69
C PHE A 364 13.05 -8.48 -13.41
N GLU A 365 13.44 -8.54 -12.15
CA GLU A 365 14.84 -8.61 -11.72
C GLU A 365 15.16 -10.04 -11.27
N ILE A 366 16.08 -10.70 -11.96
CA ILE A 366 16.54 -12.05 -11.61
C ILE A 366 17.75 -11.94 -10.68
N ASN A 367 17.65 -12.59 -9.53
CA ASN A 367 18.76 -12.85 -8.60
C ASN A 367 18.98 -14.36 -8.56
N LEU A 368 20.24 -14.80 -8.65
CA LEU A 368 20.62 -16.22 -8.58
C LEU A 368 21.64 -16.43 -7.46
N ASP A 369 21.27 -17.21 -6.45
CA ASP A 369 22.20 -17.73 -5.45
C ASP A 369 22.48 -19.20 -5.76
N MET A 370 23.74 -19.57 -6.03
CA MET A 370 24.12 -20.90 -6.52
C MET A 370 25.26 -21.50 -5.70
N VAL A 371 25.10 -22.75 -5.27
CA VAL A 371 26.15 -23.56 -4.64
C VAL A 371 26.67 -24.55 -5.69
N ALA A 372 27.98 -24.48 -5.99
CA ALA A 372 28.59 -25.20 -7.09
C ALA A 372 29.90 -25.92 -6.71
N GLU A 373 30.08 -27.11 -7.25
CA GLU A 373 31.35 -27.84 -7.28
C GLU A 373 31.97 -27.73 -8.69
N ALA A 374 33.22 -27.28 -8.76
CA ALA A 374 34.01 -27.28 -10.00
C ALA A 374 35.48 -27.57 -9.69
N THR A 375 36.07 -28.53 -10.40
CA THR A 375 37.45 -28.99 -10.14
C THR A 375 38.50 -28.03 -10.68
N ASN A 376 38.22 -27.38 -11.82
CA ASN A 376 39.22 -26.68 -12.65
C ASN A 376 38.87 -25.20 -12.94
N LEU A 377 37.86 -24.64 -12.27
CA LEU A 377 37.39 -23.27 -12.51
C LEU A 377 37.48 -22.41 -11.23
N THR A 378 37.77 -21.12 -11.40
CA THR A 378 37.68 -20.13 -10.32
C THR A 378 36.25 -19.64 -10.15
N GLU A 379 35.96 -19.09 -8.96
CA GLU A 379 34.66 -18.49 -8.64
C GLU A 379 34.27 -17.39 -9.66
N ASP A 380 35.20 -16.50 -10.00
CA ASP A 380 35.04 -15.49 -11.07
C ASP A 380 34.64 -16.09 -12.41
N ALA A 381 35.24 -17.23 -12.79
CA ALA A 381 34.97 -17.87 -14.08
C ALA A 381 33.57 -18.49 -14.09
N ILE A 382 33.16 -19.13 -12.99
CA ILE A 382 31.82 -19.71 -12.82
C ILE A 382 30.77 -18.60 -12.79
N GLN A 383 31.02 -17.51 -12.07
CA GLN A 383 30.12 -16.35 -11.98
C GLN A 383 29.93 -15.69 -13.36
N ARG A 384 31.00 -15.57 -14.17
CA ARG A 384 30.91 -15.08 -15.56
C ARG A 384 30.09 -16.01 -16.45
N ILE A 385 30.38 -17.31 -16.44
CA ILE A 385 29.63 -18.32 -17.22
C ILE A 385 28.15 -18.29 -16.84
N ALA A 386 27.83 -18.30 -15.54
CA ALA A 386 26.45 -18.18 -15.06
C ALA A 386 25.81 -16.86 -15.52
N LYS A 387 26.51 -15.74 -15.47
CA LYS A 387 26.00 -14.42 -15.90
C LYS A 387 25.69 -14.35 -17.39
N ASP A 388 26.52 -14.95 -18.23
CA ASP A 388 26.28 -15.00 -19.67
C ASP A 388 25.13 -15.94 -20.03
N VAL A 389 25.02 -17.11 -19.38
CA VAL A 389 23.89 -18.04 -19.55
C VAL A 389 22.57 -17.39 -19.09
N VAL A 390 22.49 -16.96 -17.83
CA VAL A 390 21.30 -16.30 -17.25
C VAL A 390 20.93 -15.07 -18.08
N GLY A 391 21.91 -14.25 -18.47
CA GLY A 391 21.71 -13.04 -19.27
C GLY A 391 21.25 -13.29 -20.71
N ARG A 392 21.57 -14.44 -21.31
CA ARG A 392 21.05 -14.83 -22.63
C ARG A 392 19.58 -15.24 -22.54
N HIS A 393 19.28 -16.21 -21.67
CA HIS A 393 17.91 -16.72 -21.46
C HIS A 393 16.96 -15.63 -20.95
N ALA A 394 17.44 -14.66 -20.16
CA ALA A 394 16.62 -13.55 -19.67
C ALA A 394 16.13 -12.63 -20.81
N ARG A 395 16.96 -12.39 -21.84
CA ARG A 395 16.58 -11.60 -23.02
C ARG A 395 15.56 -12.33 -23.88
N GLU A 396 15.70 -13.65 -24.02
CA GLU A 396 14.79 -14.51 -24.78
C GLU A 396 13.42 -14.64 -24.08
N LEU A 397 13.43 -14.81 -22.76
CA LEU A 397 12.23 -14.77 -21.92
C LEU A 397 11.56 -13.39 -21.96
N GLY A 398 12.32 -12.29 -21.91
CA GLY A 398 11.79 -10.93 -21.98
C GLY A 398 11.13 -10.61 -23.32
N ARG A 399 11.72 -11.06 -24.44
CA ARG A 399 11.09 -11.02 -25.77
C ARG A 399 9.77 -11.79 -25.81
N THR A 400 9.75 -12.99 -25.21
CA THR A 400 8.57 -13.87 -25.16
C THR A 400 7.43 -13.27 -24.34
N LEU A 401 7.75 -12.70 -23.17
CA LEU A 401 6.76 -12.09 -22.26
C LEU A 401 6.40 -10.64 -22.60
N LYS A 402 7.10 -10.01 -23.57
CA LYS A 402 7.04 -8.57 -23.88
C LYS A 402 7.25 -7.68 -22.63
N ARG A 403 8.16 -8.09 -21.75
CA ARG A 403 8.53 -7.37 -20.51
C ARG A 403 10.05 -7.25 -20.42
N TYR A 404 10.53 -6.20 -19.77
CA TYR A 404 11.96 -6.05 -19.51
C TYR A 404 12.40 -7.02 -18.41
N ILE A 405 13.53 -7.69 -18.60
CA ILE A 405 14.08 -8.65 -17.63
C ILE A 405 15.57 -8.36 -17.45
N THR A 406 15.97 -8.05 -16.23
CA THR A 406 17.34 -7.75 -15.83
C THR A 406 17.92 -8.89 -15.01
N VAL A 407 19.25 -8.98 -14.99
CA VAL A 407 20.00 -9.89 -14.14
C VAL A 407 20.78 -9.02 -13.17
N HIS A 408 20.35 -8.99 -11.91
CA HIS A 408 20.85 -8.01 -10.95
C HIS A 408 22.10 -8.55 -10.23
N ASN A 409 21.94 -9.63 -9.46
CA ASN A 409 23.06 -10.28 -8.77
C ASN A 409 23.13 -11.79 -9.05
N ILE A 410 24.34 -12.33 -9.07
CA ILE A 410 24.63 -13.76 -9.13
C ILE A 410 25.71 -14.07 -8.09
N ASN A 411 25.32 -14.72 -7.00
CA ASN A 411 26.25 -15.21 -5.98
C ASN A 411 26.60 -16.68 -6.28
N VAL A 412 27.88 -17.03 -6.15
CA VAL A 412 28.38 -18.40 -6.37
C VAL A 412 29.20 -18.84 -5.16
N GLU A 413 28.67 -19.78 -4.37
CA GLU A 413 29.43 -20.41 -3.29
C GLU A 413 30.13 -21.67 -3.81
N LEU A 414 31.47 -21.67 -3.83
CA LEU A 414 32.28 -22.76 -4.38
C LEU A 414 32.71 -23.74 -3.29
N VAL A 415 32.08 -24.92 -3.25
CA VAL A 415 32.37 -25.96 -2.25
C VAL A 415 33.64 -26.73 -2.63
N ARG A 416 34.79 -26.32 -2.07
CA ARG A 416 36.03 -27.10 -2.19
C ARG A 416 36.03 -28.25 -1.18
N LYS A 417 35.99 -29.48 -1.68
CA LYS A 417 36.13 -30.69 -0.87
C LYS A 417 37.54 -30.74 -0.27
N ALA A 418 37.66 -30.43 1.01
CA ALA A 418 38.93 -30.11 1.64
C ALA A 418 39.88 -31.33 1.76
N ALA A 419 41.14 -31.13 1.39
CA ALA A 419 42.25 -31.89 1.94
C ALA A 419 42.67 -31.26 3.29
N PRO A 420 43.01 -32.05 4.33
CA PRO A 420 43.32 -31.51 5.64
C PRO A 420 44.69 -30.84 5.67
N SER A 421 44.75 -29.59 6.15
CA SER A 421 46.02 -28.97 6.56
C SER A 421 45.81 -28.13 7.83
N THR A 422 46.72 -28.33 8.79
CA THR A 422 46.74 -27.64 10.08
C THR A 422 47.48 -26.32 9.97
N ALA A 423 46.85 -25.22 10.40
CA ALA A 423 47.54 -23.97 10.72
C ALA A 423 46.83 -23.28 11.89
N GLN A 424 47.59 -22.90 12.92
CA GLN A 424 47.09 -22.13 14.06
C GLN A 424 47.29 -20.64 13.79
N THR A 425 46.24 -19.83 13.90
CA THR A 425 46.32 -18.37 13.88
C THR A 425 46.36 -17.83 15.32
N ALA A 426 47.45 -17.15 15.67
CA ALA A 426 47.56 -16.44 16.95
C ALA A 426 46.75 -15.12 16.92
N PRO A 427 46.14 -14.69 18.04
CA PRO A 427 45.37 -13.45 18.09
C PRO A 427 46.28 -12.22 18.15
N VAL A 428 45.84 -11.13 17.51
CA VAL A 428 46.49 -9.81 17.58
C VAL A 428 46.15 -9.12 18.90
N GLY A 429 47.15 -8.57 19.59
CA GLY A 429 46.96 -7.82 20.83
C GLY A 429 46.30 -6.45 20.61
N VAL A 430 45.44 -6.04 21.55
CA VAL A 430 44.77 -4.73 21.55
C VAL A 430 45.28 -3.91 22.75
N GLU A 431 45.81 -2.72 22.48
CA GLU A 431 46.32 -1.82 23.52
C GLU A 431 45.18 -1.26 24.39
N THR A 432 45.32 -1.30 25.72
CA THR A 432 44.37 -0.66 26.64
C THR A 432 45.04 0.07 27.81
N SER A 433 44.59 1.31 28.02
CA SER A 433 44.93 2.27 29.08
C SER A 433 45.54 1.71 30.39
N GLY A 434 46.75 2.15 30.73
CA GLY A 434 47.53 1.68 31.89
C GLY A 434 46.88 1.85 33.27
N LYS A 435 45.81 2.64 33.41
CA LYS A 435 45.06 2.72 34.67
C LYS A 435 44.24 1.46 34.98
N ALA A 436 43.88 0.66 33.96
CA ALA A 436 43.25 -0.64 34.18
C ALA A 436 44.27 -1.66 34.72
N ALA A 437 45.51 -1.61 34.23
CA ALA A 437 46.60 -2.49 34.67
C ALA A 437 46.97 -2.27 36.14
N GLU A 438 47.03 -1.01 36.62
CA GLU A 438 47.25 -0.72 38.05
C GLU A 438 46.15 -1.30 38.96
N ILE A 439 44.89 -1.25 38.53
CA ILE A 439 43.76 -1.76 39.31
C ILE A 439 43.80 -3.30 39.35
N LEU A 440 44.14 -3.95 38.24
CA LEU A 440 44.35 -5.40 38.18
C LEU A 440 45.53 -5.83 39.06
N ALA A 441 46.68 -5.15 39.00
CA ALA A 441 47.84 -5.47 39.83
C ALA A 441 47.57 -5.29 41.34
N LYS A 442 46.84 -4.23 41.73
CA LYS A 442 46.43 -4.02 43.13
C LYS A 442 45.40 -5.05 43.59
N LYS A 443 44.50 -5.50 42.70
CA LYS A 443 43.57 -6.61 42.96
C LYS A 443 44.31 -7.93 43.15
N GLU A 444 45.29 -8.24 42.30
CA GLU A 444 46.09 -9.48 42.40
C GLU A 444 46.93 -9.55 43.68
N LEU A 445 47.42 -8.40 44.18
CA LEU A 445 48.09 -8.31 45.49
C LEU A 445 47.11 -8.56 46.65
N LEU A 446 45.93 -7.94 46.64
CA LEU A 446 44.89 -8.17 47.64
C LEU A 446 44.39 -9.62 47.63
N GLU A 447 44.28 -10.25 46.46
CA GLU A 447 43.89 -11.65 46.35
C GLU A 447 44.95 -12.58 46.96
N LYS A 448 46.25 -12.26 46.82
CA LYS A 448 47.34 -13.01 47.47
C LYS A 448 47.41 -12.79 48.98
N GLU A 449 47.13 -11.59 49.48
CA GLU A 449 47.01 -11.34 50.93
C GLU A 449 45.81 -12.10 51.53
N VAL A 450 44.65 -12.09 50.86
CA VAL A 450 43.47 -12.87 51.27
C VAL A 450 43.75 -14.37 51.22
N GLU A 451 44.44 -14.87 50.19
CA GLU A 451 44.84 -16.28 50.08
C GLU A 451 45.80 -16.70 51.21
N GLN A 452 46.75 -15.83 51.59
CA GLN A 452 47.63 -16.07 52.74
C GLN A 452 46.85 -16.09 54.07
N LEU A 453 45.92 -15.15 54.27
CA LEU A 453 45.08 -15.10 55.49
C LEU A 453 44.17 -16.33 55.61
N LEU A 454 43.59 -16.81 54.50
CA LEU A 454 42.78 -18.04 54.47
C LEU A 454 43.63 -19.29 54.75
N LYS A 455 44.85 -19.36 54.21
CA LYS A 455 45.80 -20.46 54.49
C LYS A 455 46.30 -20.45 55.94
N GLN A 456 46.52 -19.28 56.54
CA GLN A 456 46.86 -19.17 57.97
C GLN A 456 45.70 -19.55 58.90
N ALA A 457 44.45 -19.48 58.44
CA ALA A 457 43.28 -19.95 59.19
C ALA A 457 43.07 -21.48 59.13
N GLY A 458 43.73 -22.19 58.21
CA GLY A 458 43.65 -23.66 58.08
C GLY A 458 42.32 -24.17 57.51
N ILE A 459 41.72 -23.47 56.56
CA ILE A 459 40.37 -23.76 56.04
C ILE A 459 40.35 -23.96 54.51
N ASP A 460 41.11 -24.94 54.01
CA ASP A 460 41.17 -25.22 52.56
C ASP A 460 39.82 -25.73 51.99
N GLU A 461 38.98 -26.40 52.78
CA GLU A 461 37.71 -27.00 52.32
C GLU A 461 36.58 -25.98 52.04
N LEU A 462 36.63 -24.76 52.62
CA LEU A 462 35.63 -23.74 52.34
C LEU A 462 35.90 -22.95 51.04
N SER A 463 37.04 -23.12 50.39
CA SER A 463 37.36 -22.43 49.12
C SER A 463 36.34 -22.78 48.02
N VAL A 464 36.14 -24.07 47.77
CA VAL A 464 35.16 -24.58 46.80
C VAL A 464 33.73 -24.19 47.19
N LEU A 465 33.36 -24.40 48.46
CA LEU A 465 32.03 -24.05 48.97
C LEU A 465 31.73 -22.55 48.91
N THR A 466 32.72 -21.68 49.09
CA THR A 466 32.53 -20.22 48.95
C THR A 466 32.47 -19.78 47.49
N GLU A 467 33.21 -20.39 46.57
CA GLU A 467 33.00 -20.15 45.13
C GLU A 467 31.61 -20.61 44.65
N GLU A 468 31.17 -21.80 45.06
CA GLU A 468 29.86 -22.34 44.68
C GLU A 468 28.73 -21.53 45.32
N LYS A 469 28.80 -21.22 46.63
CA LYS A 469 27.82 -20.33 47.30
C LYS A 469 27.81 -18.93 46.69
N LYS A 470 28.97 -18.41 46.28
CA LYS A 470 29.06 -17.11 45.61
C LYS A 470 28.40 -17.15 44.24
N LYS A 471 28.71 -18.14 43.39
CA LYS A 471 28.04 -18.34 42.08
C LYS A 471 26.53 -18.54 42.24
N GLU A 472 26.10 -19.36 43.21
CA GLU A 472 24.68 -19.56 43.55
C GLU A 472 24.01 -18.25 43.98
N SER A 473 24.68 -17.42 44.79
CA SER A 473 24.18 -16.11 45.22
C SER A 473 24.15 -15.07 44.08
N GLU A 474 25.15 -15.08 43.19
CA GLU A 474 25.23 -14.20 42.03
C GLU A 474 24.18 -14.58 40.98
N GLU A 475 23.97 -15.88 40.71
CA GLU A 475 22.85 -16.36 39.89
C GLU A 475 21.48 -15.99 40.50
N THR A 476 21.30 -16.15 41.81
CA THR A 476 20.04 -15.81 42.48
C THR A 476 19.77 -14.30 42.42
N MET A 477 20.78 -13.47 42.66
CA MET A 477 20.72 -12.01 42.48
C MET A 477 20.40 -11.64 41.03
N LEU A 478 21.02 -12.29 40.04
CA LEU A 478 20.78 -12.02 38.62
C LEU A 478 19.36 -12.43 38.19
N ARG A 479 18.90 -13.64 38.53
CA ARG A 479 17.52 -14.11 38.24
C ARG A 479 16.47 -13.14 38.79
N SER A 480 16.64 -12.67 40.03
CA SER A 480 15.72 -11.73 40.68
C SER A 480 15.50 -10.41 39.93
N ARG A 481 16.44 -10.03 39.04
CA ARG A 481 16.31 -8.84 38.16
C ARG A 481 15.94 -9.22 36.72
N ILE A 482 16.46 -10.35 36.22
CA ILE A 482 16.26 -10.82 34.85
C ILE A 482 14.81 -11.22 34.60
N GLU A 483 14.16 -11.97 35.50
CA GLU A 483 12.78 -12.41 35.28
C GLU A 483 11.78 -11.23 35.18
N PRO A 484 11.78 -10.25 36.11
CA PRO A 484 10.98 -9.03 35.96
C PRO A 484 11.30 -8.21 34.70
N ALA A 485 12.59 -8.11 34.31
CA ALA A 485 12.98 -7.40 33.10
C ALA A 485 12.47 -8.11 31.83
N VAL A 486 12.53 -9.44 31.77
CA VAL A 486 12.05 -10.23 30.63
C VAL A 486 10.51 -10.20 30.54
N GLU A 487 9.80 -10.22 31.66
CA GLU A 487 8.34 -10.06 31.67
C GLU A 487 7.90 -8.65 31.26
N THR A 488 8.54 -7.61 31.79
CA THR A 488 8.30 -6.22 31.38
C THR A 488 8.64 -6.00 29.90
N LEU A 489 9.72 -6.61 29.39
CA LEU A 489 10.06 -6.60 27.96
C LEU A 489 8.96 -7.25 27.11
N LYS A 490 8.53 -8.47 27.48
CA LYS A 490 7.42 -9.18 26.80
C LYS A 490 6.15 -8.33 26.77
N ASN A 491 5.80 -7.69 27.88
CA ASN A 491 4.58 -6.90 28.01
C ASN A 491 4.65 -5.57 27.23
N ARG A 492 5.75 -4.81 27.31
CA ARG A 492 5.93 -3.59 26.48
C ARG A 492 6.00 -3.92 24.99
N VAL A 493 6.75 -4.94 24.57
CA VAL A 493 6.79 -5.34 23.15
C VAL A 493 5.41 -5.77 22.67
N HIS A 494 4.65 -6.53 23.47
CA HIS A 494 3.27 -6.91 23.14
C HIS A 494 2.30 -5.72 23.04
N ALA A 495 2.50 -4.66 23.82
CA ALA A 495 1.71 -3.44 23.74
C ALA A 495 2.08 -2.59 22.50
N GLU A 496 3.37 -2.32 22.30
CA GLU A 496 3.91 -1.52 21.19
C GLU A 496 3.62 -2.17 19.83
N LEU A 497 3.77 -3.50 19.70
CA LEU A 497 3.49 -4.20 18.45
C LEU A 497 1.99 -4.22 18.07
N LYS A 498 1.07 -3.94 19.01
CA LYS A 498 -0.36 -3.71 18.69
C LYS A 498 -0.65 -2.31 18.13
N LEU A 499 0.28 -1.37 18.25
CA LEU A 499 0.14 0.00 17.76
C LEU A 499 0.74 0.21 16.36
N VAL A 500 1.39 -0.81 15.78
CA VAL A 500 1.98 -0.76 14.45
C VAL A 500 0.85 -0.62 13.40
N PRO A 501 0.84 0.45 12.58
CA PRO A 501 -0.26 0.71 11.67
C PRO A 501 -0.25 -0.21 10.44
N ARG A 502 -1.43 -0.40 9.82
CA ARG A 502 -1.65 -1.21 8.60
C ARG A 502 -1.43 -2.72 8.76
N VAL A 503 -1.26 -3.21 10.00
CA VAL A 503 -1.13 -4.64 10.34
C VAL A 503 -1.83 -4.97 11.65
N THR A 504 -2.63 -6.04 11.66
CA THR A 504 -3.23 -6.58 12.89
C THR A 504 -2.27 -7.56 13.54
N PHE A 505 -1.66 -7.18 14.67
CA PHE A 505 -0.86 -8.08 15.51
C PHE A 505 -1.66 -9.34 15.92
N LYS A 506 -1.04 -10.53 15.83
CA LYS A 506 -1.66 -11.82 16.18
C LYS A 506 -1.04 -12.46 17.42
N TRP A 507 0.27 -12.62 17.47
CA TRP A 507 0.97 -13.21 18.62
C TRP A 507 2.46 -12.84 18.66
N LEU A 508 3.03 -12.95 19.87
CA LEU A 508 4.44 -12.74 20.17
C LEU A 508 4.95 -13.94 20.96
N LYS A 509 6.04 -14.53 20.50
CA LYS A 509 6.84 -15.52 21.22
C LYS A 509 8.20 -14.89 21.54
N LEU A 510 8.56 -14.89 22.81
CA LEU A 510 9.83 -14.39 23.30
C LEU A 510 10.50 -15.52 24.07
N ASN A 511 11.66 -15.95 23.58
CA ASN A 511 12.55 -16.89 24.26
C ASN A 511 13.78 -16.12 24.75
N HIS A 512 14.40 -16.54 25.83
CA HIS A 512 15.62 -15.90 26.35
C HIS A 512 16.63 -16.93 26.83
N GLU A 513 17.92 -16.57 26.77
CA GLU A 513 19.04 -17.36 27.26
C GLU A 513 20.01 -16.43 27.99
N VAL A 514 20.32 -16.73 29.26
CA VAL A 514 21.25 -15.93 30.08
C VAL A 514 22.67 -16.49 29.92
N LYS A 515 23.65 -15.62 29.65
CA LYS A 515 25.09 -15.97 29.70
C LYS A 515 25.84 -14.91 30.51
N GLY A 516 26.24 -15.27 31.72
CA GLY A 516 26.76 -14.33 32.70
C GLY A 516 25.77 -13.19 32.95
N SER A 517 26.24 -11.94 32.86
CA SER A 517 25.44 -10.73 33.06
C SER A 517 24.62 -10.28 31.83
N THR A 518 24.64 -11.03 30.72
CA THR A 518 23.93 -10.67 29.47
C THR A 518 22.78 -11.63 29.17
N VAL A 519 21.60 -11.06 28.94
CA VAL A 519 20.40 -11.77 28.49
C VAL A 519 20.32 -11.68 26.97
N TYR A 520 20.38 -12.82 26.30
CA TYR A 520 20.09 -12.93 24.88
C TYR A 520 18.61 -13.20 24.68
N VAL A 521 17.98 -12.49 23.75
CA VAL A 521 16.53 -12.59 23.49
C VAL A 521 16.31 -12.97 22.03
N ASP A 522 15.50 -14.01 21.81
CA ASP A 522 15.04 -14.47 20.50
C ASP A 522 13.53 -14.20 20.40
N ILE A 523 13.16 -13.26 19.51
CA ILE A 523 11.80 -12.74 19.35
C ILE A 523 11.21 -13.20 18.03
N GLU A 524 10.00 -13.73 18.09
CA GLU A 524 9.20 -14.12 16.93
C GLU A 524 7.80 -13.51 17.06
N ALA A 525 7.38 -12.73 16.08
CA ALA A 525 6.10 -12.02 16.09
C ALA A 525 5.33 -12.25 14.79
N SER A 526 4.03 -12.50 14.89
CA SER A 526 3.16 -12.70 13.74
C SER A 526 2.07 -11.63 13.64
N PHE A 527 1.85 -11.17 12.42
CA PHE A 527 0.92 -10.12 12.05
C PHE A 527 0.07 -10.60 10.86
N LEU A 528 -1.12 -10.04 10.73
CA LEU A 528 -1.97 -10.16 9.54
C LEU A 528 -2.01 -8.80 8.84
N ARG A 529 -1.88 -8.77 7.50
CA ARG A 529 -1.98 -7.55 6.69
C ARG A 529 -3.39 -6.97 6.75
N GLU A 530 -3.53 -5.67 6.96
CA GLU A 530 -4.83 -5.00 6.85
C GLU A 530 -5.12 -4.67 5.38
N SER A 531 -6.07 -5.39 4.79
CA SER A 531 -6.51 -5.23 3.40
C SER A 531 -7.42 -4.01 3.25
N VAL A 532 -6.83 -2.81 3.26
CA VAL A 532 -7.54 -1.55 2.96
C VAL A 532 -8.00 -1.54 1.49
N GLY A 533 -9.24 -1.99 1.27
CA GLY A 533 -9.88 -2.01 -0.04
C GLY A 533 -10.23 -0.63 -0.61
N GLY A 534 -10.71 -0.61 -1.85
CA GLY A 534 -11.12 0.61 -2.55
C GLY A 534 -9.97 1.39 -3.18
N LEU A 535 -10.21 2.69 -3.43
CA LEU A 535 -9.35 3.56 -4.27
C LEU A 535 -7.87 3.58 -3.83
N PHE A 536 -7.62 3.42 -2.52
CA PHE A 536 -6.29 3.48 -1.93
C PHE A 536 -5.53 2.15 -1.88
N GLY A 537 -6.13 1.02 -2.26
CA GLY A 537 -5.43 -0.27 -2.38
C GLY A 537 -4.26 -0.24 -3.37
N SER A 538 -4.31 0.67 -4.34
CA SER A 538 -3.22 0.94 -5.30
C SER A 538 -2.12 1.89 -4.77
N PHE A 539 -2.36 2.55 -3.64
CA PHE A 539 -1.46 3.51 -2.97
C PHE A 539 -1.08 3.08 -1.54
N SER A 540 -1.46 1.88 -1.10
CA SER A 540 -1.21 1.34 0.24
C SER A 540 -0.01 0.37 0.29
N GLY A 541 0.66 0.16 -0.84
CA GLY A 541 1.82 -0.71 -1.03
C GLY A 541 3.10 -0.27 -0.31
N VAL A 542 3.04 -0.14 1.02
CA VAL A 542 4.22 -0.22 1.87
C VAL A 542 4.81 -1.62 1.67
N SER A 543 6.11 -1.70 1.40
CA SER A 543 6.79 -2.99 1.25
C SER A 543 6.80 -3.75 2.58
N ASP A 544 6.68 -5.07 2.50
CA ASP A 544 6.83 -5.98 3.62
C ASP A 544 8.15 -5.73 4.37
N GLU A 545 9.20 -5.35 3.64
CA GLU A 545 10.52 -4.98 4.17
C GLU A 545 10.46 -3.74 5.05
N LYS A 546 9.67 -2.71 4.68
CA LYS A 546 9.51 -1.52 5.51
C LYS A 546 8.68 -1.81 6.77
N ILE A 547 7.60 -2.59 6.65
CA ILE A 547 6.83 -3.06 7.82
C ILE A 547 7.73 -3.85 8.78
N LYS A 548 8.59 -4.74 8.26
CA LYS A 548 9.59 -5.47 9.06
C LYS A 548 10.63 -4.54 9.70
N GLN A 549 11.07 -3.48 9.01
CA GLN A 549 12.00 -2.47 9.55
C GLN A 549 11.37 -1.66 10.69
N ASP A 550 10.14 -1.17 10.53
CA ASP A 550 9.43 -0.39 11.54
C ASP A 550 9.16 -1.24 12.81
N ILE A 551 8.81 -2.52 12.63
CA ILE A 551 8.70 -3.52 13.71
C ILE A 551 10.07 -3.76 14.38
N ALA A 552 11.14 -3.94 13.61
CA ALA A 552 12.49 -4.17 14.15
C ALA A 552 13.02 -2.98 14.94
N ALA A 553 12.81 -1.76 14.45
CA ALA A 553 13.16 -0.52 15.16
C ALA A 553 12.39 -0.39 16.48
N THR A 554 11.10 -0.71 16.48
CA THR A 554 10.24 -0.73 17.68
C THR A 554 10.75 -1.74 18.70
N VAL A 555 11.03 -2.99 18.30
CA VAL A 555 11.59 -4.03 19.18
C VAL A 555 12.94 -3.61 19.77
N GLN A 556 13.86 -3.07 18.94
CA GLN A 556 15.16 -2.59 19.42
C GLN A 556 15.05 -1.39 20.37
N ARG A 557 14.06 -0.51 20.18
CA ARG A 557 13.79 0.60 21.11
C ARG A 557 13.39 0.05 22.48
N VAL A 558 12.37 -0.81 22.55
CA VAL A 558 11.88 -1.35 23.82
C VAL A 558 12.95 -2.17 24.55
N ILE A 559 13.80 -2.93 23.84
CA ILE A 559 14.93 -3.64 24.44
C ILE A 559 15.92 -2.65 25.10
N LYS A 560 16.25 -1.53 24.45
CA LYS A 560 17.14 -0.50 25.03
C LYS A 560 16.50 0.22 26.23
N GLU A 561 15.21 0.48 26.18
CA GLU A 561 14.46 1.09 27.29
C GLU A 561 14.48 0.18 28.54
N VAL A 562 14.09 -1.09 28.39
CA VAL A 562 14.05 -2.06 29.51
C VAL A 562 15.45 -2.42 30.01
N SER A 563 16.43 -2.56 29.11
CA SER A 563 17.84 -2.76 29.46
C SER A 563 18.36 -1.64 30.38
N ARG A 564 17.99 -0.38 30.09
CA ARG A 564 18.35 0.79 30.89
C ARG A 564 17.58 0.87 32.22
N GLU A 565 16.30 0.51 32.22
CA GLU A 565 15.41 0.56 33.39
C GLU A 565 15.81 -0.44 34.47
N TYR A 566 16.17 -1.68 34.08
CA TYR A 566 16.57 -2.74 35.02
C TYR A 566 18.09 -2.86 35.22
N GLY A 567 18.89 -2.13 34.42
CA GLY A 567 20.36 -2.15 34.51
C GLY A 567 21.00 -3.45 34.02
N ILE A 568 20.39 -4.11 33.02
CA ILE A 568 20.78 -5.43 32.51
C ILE A 568 21.18 -5.31 31.05
N SER A 569 22.30 -5.95 30.66
CA SER A 569 22.69 -6.08 29.25
C SER A 569 21.69 -7.02 28.53
N MET A 570 20.82 -6.47 27.68
CA MET A 570 19.85 -7.25 26.90
C MET A 570 20.14 -7.13 25.40
N ASN A 571 20.43 -8.25 24.74
CA ASN A 571 20.82 -8.29 23.33
C ASN A 571 19.83 -9.14 22.50
N LEU A 572 19.31 -8.54 21.43
CA LEU A 572 18.49 -9.22 20.43
C LEU A 572 19.37 -10.15 19.58
N ARG A 573 19.20 -11.46 19.71
CA ARG A 573 19.96 -12.46 18.92
C ARG A 573 19.27 -12.75 17.59
N ARG A 574 17.96 -13.02 17.62
CA ARG A 574 17.15 -13.26 16.43
C ARG A 574 15.82 -12.52 16.53
N LEU A 575 15.41 -11.92 15.41
CA LEU A 575 14.07 -11.40 15.22
C LEU A 575 13.46 -12.08 13.98
N ASN A 576 12.31 -12.74 14.16
CA ASN A 576 11.51 -13.27 13.06
C ASN A 576 10.15 -12.54 13.00
N VAL A 577 9.84 -11.93 11.86
CA VAL A 577 8.60 -11.17 11.65
C VAL A 577 7.79 -11.85 10.55
N ILE A 578 6.73 -12.55 10.97
CA ILE A 578 5.84 -13.32 10.10
C ILE A 578 4.64 -12.44 9.75
N LEU A 579 4.71 -11.79 8.59
CA LEU A 579 3.54 -11.18 7.95
C LEU A 579 2.71 -12.29 7.27
N ARG A 580 1.38 -12.17 7.30
CA ARG A 580 0.41 -13.08 6.70
C ARG A 580 -0.71 -12.30 6.03
#